data_AF-A0A2G9ZPG6-F1
#
_entry.id   AF-A0A2G9ZPG6-F1
#
_cell.length_a   1.000
_cell.length_b   1.000
_cell.length_c   1.000
_cell.angle_alpha   90.00
_cell.angle_beta   90.00
_cell.angle_gamma   90.00
#
_symmetry.space_group_name_H-M   'P 1'
#
loop_
_entity.id
_entity.type
_entity.pdbx_description
1 polymer ?
#
loop_
_entity_poly.entity_id
_entity_poly.type
_entity_poly.pdbx_seq_one_letter_code
_entity_poly.pdbx_strand_id
1 'polypeptide(L)' 'MVDDKKAENRKEADSKSGQEKVKFEIYGEEMIEKRVKLSGNSGRVYLPPNWVGHQVKIIRID' A
#
# COMPACT_ATOMS: atom_id res chain seq x y z
N MET A 1 20.55 48.13 -4.41
CA MET A 1 19.85 47.06 -3.65
C MET A 1 18.44 47.08 -4.18
N VAL A 2 18.18 46.28 -5.21
CA VAL A 2 16.97 46.34 -6.05
C VAL A 2 16.29 44.99 -6.01
N ASP A 3 15.13 44.99 -5.36
CA ASP A 3 13.92 44.22 -5.66
C ASP A 3 14.10 42.72 -5.99
N ASP A 4 14.10 41.91 -4.93
CA ASP A 4 14.01 40.46 -4.99
C ASP A 4 12.64 40.01 -5.54
N LYS A 5 12.75 39.15 -6.56
CA LYS A 5 11.68 38.63 -7.41
C LYS A 5 10.63 37.84 -6.63
N LYS A 6 9.41 38.33 -6.72
CA LYS A 6 8.15 37.57 -6.56
C LYS A 6 7.89 36.68 -7.79
N ALA A 7 8.06 35.37 -7.65
CA ALA A 7 7.43 34.27 -8.42
C ALA A 7 8.14 32.98 -7.97
N GLU A 8 7.52 31.87 -7.62
CA GLU A 8 6.28 31.28 -8.11
C GLU A 8 5.85 30.26 -7.05
N ASN A 9 4.73 30.52 -6.39
CA ASN A 9 4.08 29.58 -5.47
C ASN A 9 3.43 28.47 -6.32
N ARG A 10 4.20 27.45 -6.71
CA ARG A 10 3.66 26.21 -7.27
C ARG A 10 3.00 25.45 -6.14
N LYS A 11 1.75 25.85 -5.85
CA LYS A 11 0.79 25.00 -5.16
C LYS A 11 0.65 23.74 -6.00
N GLU A 12 1.40 22.71 -5.62
CA GLU A 12 1.08 21.33 -5.99
C GLU A 12 -0.35 21.10 -5.53
N ALA A 13 -1.26 21.12 -6.50
CA ALA A 13 -2.63 20.68 -6.33
C ALA A 13 -2.59 19.18 -6.10
N ASP A 14 -2.22 18.78 -4.87
CA ASP A 14 -2.44 17.45 -4.37
C ASP A 14 -3.96 17.28 -4.29
N SER A 15 -4.50 16.74 -5.37
CA SER A 15 -5.89 16.36 -5.54
C SER A 15 -6.12 15.15 -4.64
N LYS A 16 -6.20 15.43 -3.32
CA LYS A 16 -6.64 14.49 -2.30
C LYS A 16 -8.14 14.23 -2.53
N SER A 17 -8.43 13.37 -3.50
CA SER A 17 -9.66 12.59 -3.47
C SER A 17 -9.66 11.86 -2.12
N GLY A 18 -10.61 12.24 -1.27
CA GLY A 18 -10.70 11.80 0.11
C GLY A 18 -11.04 10.31 0.20
N GLN A 19 -10.07 9.44 -0.06
CA GLN A 19 -10.09 8.13 0.55
C GLN A 19 -9.69 8.34 2.00
N GLU A 20 -10.69 8.39 2.89
CA GLU A 20 -10.44 8.32 4.32
C GLU A 20 -9.47 7.17 4.58
N LYS A 21 -8.36 7.46 5.26
CA LYS A 21 -7.39 6.43 5.63
C LYS A 21 -8.07 5.50 6.62
N VAL A 22 -8.44 4.31 6.17
CA VAL A 22 -9.00 3.27 7.02
C VAL A 22 -7.87 2.60 7.80
N LYS A 23 -7.99 2.54 9.13
CA LYS A 23 -7.09 1.76 9.98
C LYS A 23 -7.65 0.34 10.12
N PHE A 24 -6.85 -0.65 9.75
CA PHE A 24 -7.12 -2.05 10.05
C PHE A 24 -6.32 -2.47 11.28
N GLU A 25 -6.95 -3.19 12.21
CA GLU A 25 -6.30 -3.78 13.38
C GLU A 25 -6.50 -5.30 13.32
N ILE A 26 -5.40 -6.04 13.27
CA ILE A 26 -5.39 -7.47 12.99
C ILE A 26 -4.51 -8.15 14.01
N TYR A 27 -4.99 -9.27 14.54
CA TYR A 27 -4.23 -10.15 15.40
C TYR A 27 -3.70 -11.32 14.56
N GLY A 28 -2.42 -11.64 14.73
CA GLY A 28 -1.74 -12.74 14.04
C GLY A 28 -0.35 -12.95 14.62
N GLU A 29 0.26 -14.08 14.30
CA GLU A 29 1.59 -14.45 14.79
C GLU A 29 2.70 -13.83 13.94
N GLU A 30 2.51 -13.77 12.62
CA GLU A 30 3.52 -13.31 11.65
C GLU A 30 2.85 -12.54 10.49
N MET A 31 3.52 -11.49 9.99
CA MET A 31 3.08 -10.68 8.85
C MET A 31 4.17 -10.66 7.77
N ILE A 32 3.77 -10.93 6.51
CA ILE A 32 4.65 -10.87 5.35
C ILE A 32 3.98 -10.06 4.25
N GLU A 33 4.73 -9.12 3.67
CA GLU A 33 4.30 -8.38 2.47
C GLU A 33 4.91 -9.01 1.20
N LYS A 34 4.06 -9.34 0.23
CA LYS A 34 4.47 -9.87 -1.08
C LYS A 34 3.58 -9.27 -2.17
N ARG A 35 4.18 -9.00 -3.33
CA ARG A 35 3.40 -8.65 -4.54
C ARG A 35 2.78 -9.90 -5.15
N VAL A 36 1.50 -9.80 -5.49
CA VAL A 36 0.77 -10.84 -6.22
C VAL A 36 1.37 -10.98 -7.62
N LYS A 37 1.57 -12.22 -8.06
CA LYS A 37 2.03 -12.55 -9.42
C LYS A 37 0.89 -13.16 -10.22
N LEU A 38 0.84 -12.90 -11.52
CA LEU A 38 -0.15 -13.50 -12.41
C LEU A 38 0.06 -15.02 -12.53
N SER A 39 -1.05 -15.76 -12.47
CA SER A 39 -1.10 -17.21 -12.64
C SER A 39 -2.38 -17.61 -13.36
N GLY A 40 -2.32 -17.68 -14.69
CA GLY A 40 -3.52 -17.90 -15.50
C GLY A 40 -4.51 -16.75 -15.27
N ASN A 41 -5.72 -17.10 -14.83
CA ASN A 41 -6.80 -16.14 -14.54
C ASN A 41 -6.82 -15.68 -13.07
N SER A 42 -5.82 -16.03 -12.26
CA SER A 42 -5.75 -15.69 -10.84
C SER A 42 -4.39 -15.12 -10.42
N GLY A 43 -4.35 -14.54 -9.23
CA GLY A 43 -3.11 -14.12 -8.58
C GLY A 43 -2.56 -15.22 -7.67
N ARG A 44 -1.23 -15.43 -7.69
CA ARG A 44 -0.53 -16.33 -6.76
C ARG A 44 0.44 -15.56 -5.86
N VAL A 45 0.51 -15.99 -4.60
CA VAL A 45 1.52 -15.56 -3.62
C VAL A 45 2.10 -16.83 -3.01
N TYR A 46 3.44 -16.92 -2.97
CA TYR A 46 4.12 -18.02 -2.31
C TYR A 46 4.37 -17.64 -0.85
N LEU A 47 3.84 -18.46 0.05
CA LEU A 47 4.01 -18.34 1.50
C LEU A 47 5.12 -19.30 1.97
N PRO A 48 5.72 -19.06 3.14
CA PRO A 48 6.69 -19.99 3.72
C PRO A 48 6.13 -21.42 3.84
N PRO A 49 6.94 -22.47 3.59
CA PRO A 49 6.45 -23.87 3.62
C PRO A 49 5.96 -24.31 5.00
N ASN A 50 6.48 -23.72 6.09
CA ASN A 50 6.00 -23.97 7.45
C ASN A 50 4.58 -23.46 7.69
N TRP A 51 4.02 -22.61 6.83
CA TRP A 51 2.62 -22.16 6.91
C TRP A 51 1.63 -23.14 6.25
N VAL A 52 2.11 -24.22 5.61
CA VAL A 52 1.22 -25.26 5.07
C VAL A 52 0.33 -25.80 6.19
N GLY A 53 -0.98 -25.87 5.95
CA GLY A 53 -1.97 -26.31 6.94
C GLY A 53 -2.44 -25.22 7.93
N HIS A 54 -1.84 -24.02 7.91
CA HIS A 54 -2.27 -22.90 8.76
C HIS A 54 -3.33 -22.05 8.05
N GLN A 55 -4.21 -21.42 8.84
CA GLN A 55 -5.20 -20.49 8.33
C GLN A 55 -4.58 -19.08 8.20
N VAL A 56 -4.66 -18.50 7.00
CA VAL A 56 -4.08 -17.18 6.69
C VAL A 56 -5.17 -16.17 6.32
N LYS A 57 -4.94 -14.89 6.63
CA LYS A 57 -5.74 -13.76 6.17
C LYS A 57 -4.90 -12.90 5.23
N ILE A 58 -5.46 -12.49 4.10
CA ILE A 58 -4.80 -11.64 3.11
C ILE A 58 -5.55 -10.31 3.05
N ILE A 59 -4.80 -9.21 3.08
CA ILE A 59 -5.34 -7.86 2.99
C ILE A 59 -4.65 -7.18 1.83
N ARG A 60 -5.46 -6.65 0.90
CA ARG A 60 -4.98 -5.82 -0.21
C ARG A 60 -4.78 -4.39 0.31
N ILE A 61 -3.62 -3.80 0.00
CA ILE A 61 -3.19 -2.50 0.54
C ILE A 61 -2.96 -1.43 -0.53
N ASP A 62 -3.26 -1.74 -1.79
CA ASP A 62 -3.04 -0.91 -2.98
C ASP A 62 -4.33 -0.54 -3.73
#